data_AF-A0A7V9AWL6-F1
#
_entry.id   AF-A0A7V9AWL6-F1
#
_cell.length_a   1.000
_cell.length_b   1.000
_cell.length_c   1.000
_cell.angle_alpha   90.00
_cell.angle_beta   90.00
_cell.angle_gamma   90.00
#
_symmetry.space_group_name_H-M   'P 1'
#
loop_
_entity.id
_entity.type
_entity.pdbx_description
1 polymer ?
#
loop_
_entity_poly.entity_id
_entity_poly.type
_entity_poly.pdbx_seq_one_letter_code
_entity_poly.pdbx_strand_id
1 'polypeptide(L)'
;QVDRFVTYYNEVRPHRAKGRMTPRAAFDSRAKAMPRTPEHSYTRELRVRHDKVDRHGTVTIRYKSKLHHIGMGRALNGTRVILLVAGRQIRVLHEHGELLRQLRLDPSRDYQRRGTV
;
A
#
# COMPACT_ATOMS: atom_id res chain seq x y z
N GLN A 1 -26.38 1.40 -16.62
CA GLN A 1 -26.64 2.44 -17.66
C GLN A 1 -25.35 2.92 -18.33
N VAL A 2 -24.29 3.20 -17.58
CA VAL A 2 -22.98 3.63 -18.11
C VAL A 2 -22.34 2.55 -18.98
N ASP A 3 -22.40 1.28 -18.57
CA ASP A 3 -21.75 0.18 -19.28
C ASP A 3 -22.21 0.06 -20.73
N ARG A 4 -23.52 0.21 -20.97
CA ARG A 4 -24.11 0.19 -22.32
C ARG A 4 -23.51 1.28 -23.22
N PHE A 5 -23.33 2.49 -22.68
CA PHE A 5 -22.75 3.61 -23.43
C PHE A 5 -21.27 3.37 -23.73
N VAL A 6 -20.53 2.86 -22.75
CA VAL A 6 -19.10 2.50 -22.90
C VAL A 6 -18.93 1.46 -24.01
N THR A 7 -19.74 0.41 -24.02
CA THR A 7 -19.72 -0.62 -25.07
C THR A 7 -20.06 -0.03 -26.43
N TYR A 8 -21.15 0.73 -26.54
CA TYR A 8 -21.59 1.29 -27.82
C TYR A 8 -20.55 2.22 -28.44
N TYR A 9 -19.97 3.12 -27.65
CA TYR A 9 -18.97 4.08 -28.13
C TYR A 9 -17.66 3.41 -28.53
N ASN A 10 -17.14 2.49 -27.70
CA ASN A 10 -15.82 1.91 -27.92
C ASN A 10 -15.83 0.79 -28.98
N GLU A 11 -16.92 0.03 -29.09
CA GLU A 11 -16.95 -1.22 -29.86
C GLU A 11 -17.88 -1.17 -31.07
N VAL A 12 -19.03 -0.49 -30.98
CA VAL A 12 -20.05 -0.55 -32.05
C VAL A 12 -19.98 0.64 -33.00
N ARG A 13 -19.61 1.82 -32.50
CA ARG A 13 -19.68 3.14 -33.17
C ARG A 13 -19.68 3.06 -34.72
N PRO A 14 -20.82 3.33 -35.38
CA PRO A 14 -20.97 3.15 -36.82
C PRO A 14 -20.18 4.17 -37.64
N HIS A 15 -20.07 5.41 -37.16
CA HIS A 15 -19.24 6.45 -37.77
C HIS A 15 -17.82 6.39 -37.21
N ARG A 16 -16.90 5.84 -38.02
CA ARG A 16 -15.51 5.57 -37.65
C ARG A 16 -14.55 6.55 -38.32
N ALA A 17 -13.44 6.84 -37.67
CA ALA A 17 -12.40 7.75 -38.18
C ALA A 17 -11.62 7.13 -39.36
N LYS A 18 -10.53 7.76 -39.80
CA LYS A 18 -9.66 7.30 -40.91
C LYS A 18 -9.29 5.82 -40.72
N GLY A 19 -9.61 4.98 -41.70
CA GLY A 19 -9.38 3.52 -41.67
C GLY A 19 -10.55 2.66 -41.19
N ARG A 20 -11.74 3.23 -40.90
CA ARG A 20 -12.97 2.49 -40.52
C ARG A 20 -12.79 1.55 -39.30
N MET A 21 -11.86 1.86 -38.40
CA MET A 21 -11.62 1.12 -37.16
C MET A 21 -12.45 1.68 -36.00
N THR A 22 -12.84 0.81 -35.05
CA THR A 22 -13.50 1.24 -33.81
C THR A 22 -12.50 1.97 -32.90
N PRO A 23 -12.96 2.84 -31.99
CA PRO A 23 -12.06 3.46 -31.01
C PRO A 23 -11.23 2.45 -30.22
N ARG A 24 -11.82 1.31 -29.84
CA ARG A 24 -11.11 0.22 -29.16
C ARG A 24 -10.01 -0.39 -30.03
N ALA A 25 -10.32 -0.72 -31.29
CA ALA A 25 -9.33 -1.28 -32.22
C ALA A 25 -8.15 -0.33 -32.49
N ALA A 26 -8.41 0.96 -32.65
CA ALA A 26 -7.37 1.97 -32.86
C ALA A 26 -6.50 2.22 -31.61
N PHE A 27 -7.07 2.05 -30.42
CA PHE A 27 -6.33 2.13 -29.16
C PHE A 27 -5.45 0.89 -28.94
N ASP A 28 -5.97 -0.30 -29.27
CA ASP A 28 -5.27 -1.57 -29.07
C ASP A 28 -4.18 -1.83 -30.13
N SER A 29 -4.28 -1.23 -31.33
CA SER A 29 -3.26 -1.37 -32.37
C SER A 29 -1.97 -0.60 -32.09
N ARG A 30 -1.93 0.23 -31.05
CA ARG A 30 -0.75 1.05 -30.70
C ARG A 30 0.07 0.35 -29.62
N ALA A 31 1.39 0.36 -29.77
CA ALA A 31 2.29 -0.04 -28.70
C ALA A 31 2.09 0.88 -27.49
N LYS A 32 1.54 0.33 -26.41
CA LYS A 32 1.28 1.08 -25.18
C LYS A 32 2.58 1.20 -24.40
N ALA A 33 2.97 2.42 -24.05
CA ALA A 33 3.99 2.63 -23.04
C ALA A 33 3.45 2.08 -21.71
N MET A 34 4.08 1.01 -21.21
CA MET A 34 3.72 0.44 -19.92
C MET A 34 4.65 1.04 -18.86
N PRO A 35 4.11 1.54 -17.72
CA PRO A 35 4.98 1.93 -16.61
C PRO A 35 5.77 0.70 -16.17
N ARG A 36 7.08 0.85 -16.02
CA ARG A 36 7.91 -0.22 -15.43
C ARG A 36 7.48 -0.34 -13.97
N THR A 37 6.78 -1.41 -13.62
CA THR A 37 6.40 -1.65 -12.22
C THR A 37 7.69 -1.69 -11.40
N PRO A 38 7.90 -0.76 -10.45
CA PRO A 38 9.02 -0.87 -9.54
C PRO A 38 8.84 -2.18 -8.77
N GLU A 39 9.88 -3.02 -8.68
CA GLU A 39 9.86 -4.28 -7.90
C GLU A 39 9.41 -4.07 -6.44
N HIS A 40 9.52 -2.82 -5.95
CA HIS A 40 9.17 -2.40 -4.60
C HIS A 40 8.02 -1.38 -4.56
N SER A 41 7.05 -1.46 -5.47
CA SER A 41 5.86 -0.61 -5.37
C SER A 41 4.96 -1.08 -4.22
N TYR A 42 4.91 -0.30 -3.13
CA TYR A 42 3.86 -0.46 -2.12
C TYR A 42 2.56 0.10 -2.69
N THR A 43 1.86 -0.70 -3.49
CA THR A 43 0.86 -0.28 -4.48
C THR A 43 -0.44 0.35 -3.94
N ARG A 44 -0.62 0.67 -2.64
CA ARG A 44 -1.96 1.19 -2.27
C ARG A 44 -2.13 2.26 -1.20
N GLU A 45 -1.26 2.42 -0.22
CA GLU A 45 -1.39 3.48 0.79
C GLU A 45 -0.16 3.35 1.70
N LEU A 46 0.94 4.02 1.35
CA LEU A 46 2.06 4.12 2.26
C LEU A 46 1.74 5.24 3.25
N ARG A 47 1.53 4.87 4.52
CA ARG A 47 1.44 5.83 5.62
C ARG A 47 2.80 5.90 6.29
N VAL A 48 3.38 7.09 6.29
CA VAL A 48 4.58 7.42 7.08
C VAL A 48 4.13 8.11 8.35
N ARG A 49 4.57 7.63 9.51
CA ARG A 49 4.27 8.22 10.82
C ARG A 49 5.54 8.38 11.63
N HIS A 50 5.63 9.48 12.36
CA HIS A 50 6.66 9.69 13.37
C HIS A 50 6.03 9.48 14.73
N ASP A 51 6.43 8.42 15.42
CA ASP A 51 5.91 8.05 16.73
C ASP A 51 7.08 7.99 17.74
N LYS A 52 6.73 7.85 19.02
CA LYS A 52 7.66 7.52 20.10
C LYS A 52 7.21 6.21 20.72
N VAL A 53 8.15 5.29 20.94
CA VAL A 53 7.85 4.03 21.63
C VAL A 53 7.41 4.34 23.06
N ASP A 54 6.29 3.76 23.48
CA ASP A 54 5.70 4.00 24.80
C ASP A 54 6.50 3.33 25.94
N ARG A 55 6.06 3.58 27.19
CA ARG A 55 6.68 3.01 28.41
C ARG A 55 6.67 1.48 28.47
N HIS A 56 5.74 0.85 27.75
CA HIS A 56 5.61 -0.60 27.66
C HIS A 56 6.43 -1.18 26.50
N GLY A 57 7.15 -0.35 25.75
CA GLY A 57 7.95 -0.79 24.61
C GLY A 57 7.08 -1.09 23.39
N THR A 58 5.99 -0.35 23.18
CA THR A 58 5.01 -0.59 22.11
C THR A 58 4.78 0.67 21.28
N VAL A 59 4.40 0.50 20.01
CA VAL A 59 3.79 1.54 19.18
C VAL A 59 2.45 1.05 18.66
N THR A 60 1.48 1.95 18.48
CA THR A 60 0.12 1.58 18.09
C THR A 60 -0.21 2.01 16.67
N ILE A 61 -0.94 1.16 15.95
CA ILE A 61 -1.45 1.47 14.62
C ILE A 61 -2.94 1.14 14.54
N ARG A 62 -3.67 1.81 13.63
CA ARG A 62 -5.04 1.44 13.29
C ARG A 62 -5.12 0.82 11.91
N TYR A 63 -5.75 -0.35 11.82
CA TYR A 63 -6.03 -1.05 10.57
C TYR A 63 -7.52 -1.40 10.53
N LYS A 64 -8.23 -0.93 9.48
CA LYS A 64 -9.69 -1.07 9.35
C LYS A 64 -10.43 -0.67 10.64
N SER A 65 -10.11 0.53 11.16
CA SER A 65 -10.66 1.12 12.39
C SER A 65 -10.31 0.41 13.72
N LYS A 66 -9.70 -0.78 13.69
CA LYS A 66 -9.23 -1.49 14.88
C LYS A 66 -7.81 -1.06 15.25
N LEU A 67 -7.58 -0.78 16.54
CA LEU A 67 -6.25 -0.48 17.08
C LEU A 67 -5.49 -1.78 17.30
N HIS A 68 -4.18 -1.76 17.01
CA HIS A 68 -3.25 -2.87 17.20
C HIS A 68 -1.96 -2.37 17.84
N HIS A 69 -1.38 -3.21 18.69
CA HIS A 69 -0.19 -2.95 19.47
C HIS A 69 1.02 -3.66 18.85
N ILE A 70 2.06 -2.91 18.49
CA ILE A 70 3.29 -3.46 17.90
C ILE A 70 4.40 -3.45 18.96
N GLY A 71 4.72 -4.62 19.51
CA GLY A 71 5.76 -4.74 20.54
C GLY A 71 7.17 -4.50 20.01
N MET A 72 7.79 -3.37 20.35
CA MET A 72 9.19 -3.04 20.03
C MET A 72 10.17 -3.58 21.09
N GLY A 73 9.68 -3.76 22.32
CA GLY A 73 10.47 -4.19 23.47
C GLY A 73 10.85 -3.02 24.37
N ARG A 74 10.92 -3.28 25.68
CA ARG A 74 11.08 -2.24 26.71
C ARG A 74 12.41 -1.49 26.64
N ALA A 75 13.43 -2.11 26.05
CA ALA A 75 14.74 -1.48 25.81
C ALA A 75 14.66 -0.28 24.86
N LEU A 76 13.64 -0.22 23.98
CA LEU A 76 13.42 0.89 23.05
C LEU A 76 12.44 1.93 23.60
N ASN A 77 12.10 1.89 24.89
CA ASN A 77 11.19 2.87 25.50
C ASN A 77 11.72 4.29 25.28
N GLY A 78 10.86 5.16 24.75
CA GLY A 78 11.17 6.56 24.51
C GLY A 78 11.98 6.82 23.24
N THR A 79 12.38 5.79 22.51
CA THR A 79 13.02 5.95 21.20
C THR A 79 12.03 6.56 20.19
N ARG A 80 12.48 7.57 19.45
CA ARG A 80 11.74 8.15 18.32
C ARG A 80 11.88 7.25 17.10
N VAL A 81 10.76 6.95 16.46
CA VAL A 81 10.70 5.98 15.37
C VAL A 81 9.88 6.50 14.19
N ILE A 82 10.22 6.00 13.01
CA ILE A 82 9.47 6.21 11.78
C ILE A 82 8.76 4.89 11.44
N LEU A 83 7.43 4.90 11.42
CA LEU A 83 6.62 3.78 10.98
C LEU A 83 6.27 3.94 9.51
N LEU A 84 6.68 2.96 8.70
CA LEU A 84 6.27 2.81 7.31
C LEU A 84 5.21 1.71 7.24
N VAL A 85 3.97 2.10 6.97
CA VAL A 85 2.82 1.18 6.93
C VAL A 85 2.29 1.11 5.50
N ALA A 86 2.42 -0.06 4.88
CA ALA A 86 1.88 -0.37 3.57
C ALA A 86 0.85 -1.50 3.70
N GLY A 87 -0.42 -1.13 3.93
CA GLY A 87 -1.48 -2.09 4.23
C GLY A 87 -1.19 -2.88 5.51
N ARG A 88 -0.80 -4.16 5.35
CA ARG A 88 -0.41 -5.04 6.47
C ARG A 88 1.10 -5.15 6.67
N GLN A 89 1.92 -4.67 5.72
CA GLN A 89 3.37 -4.67 5.86
C GLN A 89 3.79 -3.44 6.64
N ILE A 90 4.54 -3.64 7.72
CA ILE A 90 4.96 -2.58 8.63
C ILE A 90 6.45 -2.68 8.83
N ARG A 91 7.14 -1.56 8.65
CA ARG A 91 8.53 -1.37 9.03
C ARG A 91 8.61 -0.26 10.06
N VAL A 92 9.37 -0.49 11.12
CA VAL A 92 9.65 0.49 12.17
C VAL A 92 11.14 0.77 12.10
N LEU A 93 11.47 2.03 11.83
CA LEU A 93 12.83 2.53 11.70
C LEU A 93 13.15 3.44 12.88
N HIS A 94 14.42 3.56 13.23
CA HIS A 94 14.90 4.69 14.03
C HIS A 94 14.73 6.00 13.23
N GLU A 95 14.65 7.14 13.90
CA GLU A 95 14.68 8.47 13.26
C GLU A 95 15.85 8.69 12.27
N HIS A 96 16.98 7.98 12.42
CA HIS A 96 18.13 8.04 11.51
C HIS A 96 18.04 7.05 10.32
N GLY A 97 16.98 6.25 10.24
CA GLY A 97 16.72 5.33 9.12
C GLY A 97 17.11 3.87 9.36
N GLU A 98 17.70 3.52 10.49
CA GLU A 98 18.04 2.13 10.84
C GLU A 98 16.77 1.28 11.05
N LEU A 99 16.72 0.08 10.47
CA LEU A 99 15.57 -0.82 10.63
C LEU A 99 15.58 -1.47 12.02
N LEU A 100 14.60 -1.13 12.86
CA LEU A 100 14.42 -1.72 14.18
C LEU A 100 13.53 -2.96 14.15
N ARG A 101 12.50 -2.96 13.31
CA ARG A 101 11.56 -4.09 13.18
C ARG A 101 10.86 -4.10 11.83
N GLN A 102 10.65 -5.28 11.27
CA GLN A 102 9.75 -5.51 10.14
C GLN A 102 8.75 -6.61 10.49
N LEU A 103 7.48 -6.41 10.15
CA LEU A 103 6.43 -7.41 10.38
C LEU A 103 5.29 -7.28 9.38
N ARG A 104 4.53 -8.37 9.23
CA ARG A 104 3.20 -8.36 8.65
C ARG A 104 2.16 -8.42 9.77
N LEU A 105 1.29 -7.42 9.85
CA LEU A 105 0.20 -7.35 10.81
C LEU A 105 -0.72 -8.57 10.69
N ASP A 106 -1.02 -9.23 11.80
CA ASP A 106 -2.09 -10.21 11.94
C ASP A 106 -3.35 -9.54 12.53
N PRO A 107 -4.41 -9.27 11.73
CA PRO A 107 -5.61 -8.58 12.20
C PRO A 107 -6.40 -9.35 13.28
N SER A 108 -6.17 -10.66 13.42
CA SER A 108 -6.83 -11.46 14.45
C SER A 108 -6.30 -11.17 15.85
N ARG A 109 -5.07 -10.62 15.95
CA ARG A 109 -4.38 -10.34 17.21
C ARG A 109 -4.30 -8.84 17.45
N ASP A 110 -4.67 -8.40 18.64
CA ASP A 110 -4.43 -7.02 19.06
C ASP A 110 -2.93 -6.77 19.23
N TYR A 111 -2.25 -7.64 19.99
CA TYR A 111 -0.81 -7.54 20.25
C TYR A 111 0.05 -8.34 19.26
N GLN A 112 0.96 -7.64 18.59
CA GLN A 112 1.94 -8.19 17.66
C GLN A 112 3.28 -8.40 18.37
N ARG A 113 3.41 -9.56 19.04
CA ARG A 113 4.64 -9.95 19.76
C ARG A 113 5.88 -9.90 18.87
N ARG A 114 7.03 -9.61 19.47
CA ARG A 114 8.33 -9.78 18.80
C ARG A 114 8.58 -11.29 18.63
N GLY A 115 9.10 -11.70 17.48
CA GLY A 115 9.55 -13.09 17.33
C GLY A 115 10.70 -13.36 18.28
N THR A 116 10.74 -14.55 18.87
CA THR A 116 11.92 -15.02 19.60
C THR A 116 13.00 -15.31 18.55
N VAL A 117 14.21 -14.80 18.78
CA VAL A 117 15.40 -15.21 18.02
C VAL A 117 15.81 -16.60 18.50
#